data_AF-A0A2S7P6Y2-F1
#
_entry.id   AF-A0A2S7P6Y2-F1
#
_cell.length_a   1.000
_cell.length_b   1.000
_cell.length_c   1.000
_cell.angle_alpha   90.00
_cell.angle_beta   90.00
_cell.angle_gamma   90.00
#
_symmetry.space_group_name_H-M   'P 1'
#
loop_
_entity.id
_entity.type
_entity.pdbx_description
1 polymer ?
#
loop_
_entity_poly.entity_id
_entity_poly.type
_entity_poly.pdbx_seq_one_letter_code
_entity_poly.pdbx_strand_id
1 'polypeptide(L)'
;MAYQYQHQQYIVPSLILVTILQTLYVVDFFVHESWYLRTIDIAHDHYGFYLAWGCFCFLPTTYTIQGQYLGMYPQSPSNTYLAVVFTIGLAGYALFRSVNNQKDKVRRSDGRCQIWGKPAEYIVAAYKTSDGKEHKSLLLCSGWWGFSRHVNYVGDLLLSFSSCALVGSTKVVVWVYAIWMTLLLVHRCLRDEKRCSMKYGAAWTEYCRRVPWRFVPGIW
;
A
#
# COMPACT_ATOMS: atom_id res chain seq x y z
N MET A 1 6.30 19.03 14.17
CA MET A 1 6.33 20.44 13.70
C MET A 1 6.37 21.43 14.84
N ALA A 2 5.35 21.47 15.72
CA ALA A 2 5.30 22.43 16.84
C ALA A 2 6.59 22.43 17.70
N TYR A 3 7.08 21.23 18.07
CA TYR A 3 8.34 21.09 18.79
C TYR A 3 9.54 21.73 18.07
N GLN A 4 9.67 21.51 16.76
CA GLN A 4 10.76 22.08 15.97
C GLN A 4 10.64 23.60 15.89
N TYR A 5 9.44 24.12 15.64
CA TYR A 5 9.18 25.55 15.59
C TYR A 5 9.48 26.24 16.93
N GLN A 6 9.07 25.64 18.04
CA GLN A 6 9.34 26.16 19.38
C GLN A 6 10.85 26.33 19.66
N HIS A 7 11.68 25.36 19.26
CA HIS A 7 13.11 25.38 19.56
C HIS A 7 13.97 26.09 18.51
N GLN A 8 13.56 26.05 17.24
CA GLN A 8 14.36 26.53 16.11
C GLN A 8 13.80 27.81 15.48
N GLN A 9 12.55 28.19 15.78
CA GLN A 9 11.83 29.33 15.18
C GLN A 9 11.58 29.21 13.66
N TYR A 10 11.83 28.05 13.07
CA TYR A 10 11.47 27.71 11.70
C TYR A 10 11.17 26.21 11.58
N ILE A 11 10.55 25.82 10.46
CA ILE A 11 10.27 24.41 10.14
C ILE A 11 11.01 24.06 8.86
N VAL A 12 11.73 22.93 8.87
CA VAL A 12 12.48 22.47 7.69
C VAL A 12 11.53 21.93 6.62
N PRO A 13 11.77 22.21 5.32
CA PRO A 13 10.93 21.71 4.22
C PRO A 13 10.70 20.19 4.25
N SER A 14 11.73 19.40 4.59
CA SER A 14 11.58 17.95 4.74
C SER A 14 10.46 17.55 5.69
N LEU A 15 10.30 18.23 6.84
CA LEU A 15 9.29 17.87 7.84
C LEU A 15 7.88 18.18 7.35
N ILE A 16 7.73 19.27 6.60
CA ILE A 16 6.47 19.66 5.95
C ILE A 16 6.09 18.60 4.92
N LEU A 17 7.00 18.25 4.00
CA LEU A 17 6.73 17.30 2.92
C LEU A 17 6.43 15.88 3.43
N VAL A 18 7.18 15.40 4.43
CA VAL A 18 6.90 14.11 5.08
C VAL A 18 5.50 14.11 5.68
N THR A 19 5.13 15.18 6.39
CA THR A 19 3.81 15.26 7.01
C THR A 19 2.71 15.33 5.95
N ILE A 20 2.91 16.05 4.85
CA ILE A 20 1.94 16.09 3.74
C ILE A 20 1.69 14.67 3.19
N LEU A 21 2.74 13.88 2.92
CA LEU A 21 2.56 12.50 2.43
C LEU A 21 1.83 11.62 3.46
N GLN A 22 2.20 11.72 4.74
CA GLN A 22 1.56 10.93 5.81
C GLN A 22 0.10 11.34 6.04
N THR A 23 -0.20 12.64 6.08
CA THR A 23 -1.55 13.16 6.20
C THR A 23 -2.40 12.77 5.00
N LEU A 24 -1.87 12.87 3.77
CA LEU A 24 -2.55 12.40 2.57
C LEU A 24 -2.96 10.93 2.71
N TYR A 25 -2.04 10.07 3.16
CA TYR A 25 -2.30 8.65 3.34
C TYR A 25 -3.35 8.37 4.43
N VAL A 26 -3.29 9.07 5.57
CA VAL A 26 -4.25 8.92 6.67
C VAL A 26 -5.65 9.41 6.27
N VAL A 27 -5.74 10.57 5.62
CA VAL A 27 -7.03 11.10 5.12
C VAL A 27 -7.61 10.15 4.08
N ASP A 28 -6.79 9.68 3.14
CA ASP A 28 -7.20 8.73 2.11
C ASP A 28 -7.73 7.41 2.69
N PHE A 29 -7.11 6.92 3.78
CA PHE A 29 -7.61 5.77 4.53
C PHE A 29 -9.03 6.02 5.06
N PHE A 30 -9.28 7.13 5.76
CA PHE A 30 -10.60 7.43 6.32
C PHE A 30 -11.66 7.68 5.24
N VAL A 31 -11.32 8.35 4.14
CA VAL A 31 -12.23 8.53 3.00
C VAL A 31 -12.64 7.19 2.39
N HIS A 32 -11.76 6.18 2.43
CA HIS A 32 -12.00 4.86 1.85
C HIS A 32 -12.11 3.75 2.91
N GLU A 33 -12.54 4.10 4.13
CA GLU A 33 -12.56 3.19 5.29
C GLU A 33 -13.34 1.90 5.01
N SER A 34 -14.43 1.97 4.24
CA SER A 34 -15.23 0.81 3.86
C SER A 34 -14.44 -0.33 3.20
N TRP A 35 -13.32 -0.03 2.54
CA TRP A 35 -12.43 -1.04 1.97
C TRP A 35 -11.66 -1.80 3.05
N TYR A 36 -11.28 -1.14 4.15
CA TYR A 36 -10.47 -1.72 5.22
C TYR A 36 -11.18 -2.89 5.90
N LEU A 37 -12.51 -2.84 6.02
CA LEU A 37 -13.34 -3.93 6.56
C LEU A 37 -13.21 -5.25 5.78
N ARG A 38 -12.68 -5.21 4.55
CA ARG A 38 -12.48 -6.38 3.68
C ARG A 38 -11.05 -6.91 3.71
N THR A 39 -10.17 -6.32 4.51
CA THR A 39 -8.77 -6.74 4.62
C THR A 39 -8.63 -8.06 5.37
N ILE A 40 -7.48 -8.72 5.21
CA ILE A 40 -7.17 -9.98 5.89
C ILE A 40 -7.23 -9.78 7.41
N ASP A 41 -6.67 -8.68 7.89
CA ASP A 41 -6.55 -8.32 9.30
C ASP A 41 -7.92 -8.26 9.98
N ILE A 42 -8.93 -7.67 9.33
CA ILE A 42 -10.29 -7.57 9.89
C ILE A 42 -11.12 -8.83 9.65
N ALA A 43 -11.05 -9.42 8.45
CA ALA A 43 -11.94 -10.50 8.08
C ALA A 43 -11.51 -11.88 8.62
N HIS A 44 -10.26 -12.05 9.05
CA HIS A 44 -9.70 -13.37 9.33
C HIS A 44 -8.72 -13.46 10.49
N ASP A 45 -7.92 -12.42 10.75
CA ASP A 45 -6.96 -12.47 11.84
C ASP A 45 -7.71 -12.27 13.18
N HIS A 46 -7.41 -13.13 14.16
CA HIS A 46 -8.08 -13.09 15.46
C HIS A 46 -7.46 -11.98 16.31
N TYR A 47 -8.32 -11.17 16.94
CA TYR A 47 -7.83 -10.09 17.78
C TYR A 47 -7.12 -10.63 19.03
N GLY A 48 -6.00 -10.00 19.37
CA GLY A 48 -5.16 -10.40 20.49
C GLY A 48 -4.01 -9.41 20.69
N PHE A 49 -3.07 -9.75 21.55
CA PHE A 49 -1.96 -8.87 21.91
C PHE A 49 -1.19 -8.34 20.70
N TYR A 50 -0.89 -9.19 19.71
CA TYR A 50 -0.16 -8.79 18.51
C TYR A 50 -0.86 -7.66 17.73
N LEU A 51 -2.17 -7.78 17.48
CA LEU A 51 -2.95 -6.74 16.79
C LEU A 51 -3.07 -5.47 17.66
N ALA A 52 -3.34 -5.64 18.96
CA ALA A 52 -3.49 -4.51 19.88
C ALA A 52 -2.18 -3.69 19.97
N TRP A 53 -1.06 -4.35 20.26
CA TRP A 53 0.25 -3.71 20.35
C TRP A 53 0.69 -3.10 19.01
N GLY A 54 0.42 -3.81 17.90
CA GLY A 54 0.66 -3.30 16.56
C GLY A 54 -0.03 -1.96 16.32
N CYS A 55 -1.33 -1.88 16.63
CA CYS A 55 -2.13 -0.68 16.41
C CYS A 55 -1.77 0.48 17.34
N PHE A 56 -1.66 0.21 18.65
CA PHE A 56 -1.55 1.27 19.66
C PHE A 56 -0.12 1.69 19.99
N CYS A 57 0.88 0.83 19.74
CA CYS A 57 2.27 1.11 20.09
C CYS A 57 3.14 1.19 18.85
N PHE A 58 3.13 0.14 18.02
CA PHE A 58 4.08 0.03 16.91
C PHE A 58 3.82 1.06 15.82
N LEU A 59 2.59 1.14 15.29
CA LEU A 59 2.23 2.10 14.24
C LEU A 59 2.58 3.55 14.63
N PRO A 60 2.08 4.11 15.75
CA PRO A 60 2.36 5.51 16.09
C PRO A 60 3.84 5.78 16.36
N THR A 61 4.59 4.81 16.88
CA THR A 61 6.01 4.98 17.19
C THR A 61 6.88 4.87 15.94
N THR A 62 6.66 3.85 15.11
CA THR A 62 7.51 3.54 13.96
C THR A 62 7.18 4.40 12.73
N TYR A 63 5.89 4.70 12.50
CA TYR A 63 5.48 5.41 11.28
C TYR A 63 5.75 6.92 11.38
N THR A 64 6.03 7.43 12.58
CA THR A 64 6.36 8.84 12.80
C THR A 64 7.86 9.09 12.98
N ILE A 65 8.72 8.07 12.83
CA ILE A 65 10.17 8.18 13.05
C ILE A 65 10.79 9.33 12.25
N GLN A 66 10.36 9.54 10.99
CA GLN A 66 10.89 10.62 10.15
C GLN A 66 10.56 11.99 10.74
N GLY A 67 9.33 12.16 11.22
CA GLY A 67 8.89 13.39 11.89
C GLY A 67 9.60 13.62 13.22
N GLN A 68 9.78 12.57 14.02
CA GLN A 68 10.54 12.61 15.27
C GLN A 68 12.01 12.98 15.02
N TYR A 69 12.65 12.30 14.06
CA TYR A 69 14.05 12.51 13.69
C TYR A 69 14.27 13.94 13.21
N LEU A 70 13.46 14.45 12.28
CA LEU A 70 13.57 15.83 11.80
C LEU A 70 13.27 16.86 12.90
N GLY A 71 12.41 16.51 13.86
CA GLY A 71 12.14 17.35 15.03
C GLY A 71 13.39 17.57 15.90
N MET A 72 14.21 16.54 16.09
CA MET A 72 15.44 16.59 16.89
C MET A 72 16.67 17.02 16.08
N TYR A 73 16.72 16.64 14.81
CA TYR A 73 17.83 16.88 13.88
C TYR A 73 17.29 17.59 12.63
N PRO A 74 17.04 18.91 12.70
CA PRO A 74 16.55 19.68 11.56
C PRO A 74 17.57 19.63 10.42
N GLN A 75 17.15 19.10 9.27
CA GLN A 75 17.93 19.09 8.05
C GLN A 75 17.01 19.02 6.84
N SER A 76 17.53 19.45 5.69
CA SER A 76 16.87 19.28 4.39
C SER A 76 17.92 19.21 3.29
N PRO A 77 17.83 18.22 2.38
CA PRO A 77 18.57 18.22 1.13
C PRO A 77 18.24 19.43 0.25
N SER A 78 18.85 19.49 -0.94
CA SER A 78 18.52 20.51 -1.93
C SER A 78 17.04 20.47 -2.31
N ASN A 79 16.48 21.62 -2.64
CA ASN A 79 15.07 21.75 -3.05
C ASN A 79 14.75 20.87 -4.27
N THR A 80 15.71 20.69 -5.19
CA THR A 80 15.56 19.79 -6.34
C THR A 80 15.40 18.34 -5.91
N TYR A 81 16.24 17.87 -4.97
CA TYR A 81 16.11 16.51 -4.43
C TYR A 81 14.75 16.32 -3.77
N LEU A 82 14.33 17.27 -2.93
CA LEU A 82 13.03 17.23 -2.26
C LEU A 82 11.87 17.18 -3.24
N ALA A 83 11.90 18.02 -4.28
CA ALA A 83 10.86 18.05 -5.31
C ALA A 83 10.76 16.71 -6.06
N VAL A 84 11.90 16.11 -6.43
CA VAL A 84 11.94 14.80 -7.10
C VAL A 84 11.37 13.70 -6.20
N VAL A 85 11.88 13.58 -4.97
CA VAL A 85 11.45 12.52 -4.05
C VAL A 85 9.98 12.69 -3.65
N PHE A 86 9.53 13.92 -3.41
CA PHE A 86 8.13 14.19 -3.10
C PHE A 86 7.21 13.81 -4.27
N THR A 87 7.63 14.10 -5.51
CA THR A 87 6.89 13.70 -6.71
C THR A 87 6.80 12.18 -6.83
N ILE A 88 7.88 11.45 -6.52
CA ILE A 88 7.85 9.97 -6.47
C ILE A 88 6.86 9.48 -5.41
N GLY A 89 6.82 10.12 -4.23
CA GLY A 89 5.86 9.79 -3.18
C GLY A 89 4.41 10.00 -3.63
N LEU A 90 4.11 11.14 -4.25
CA LEU A 90 2.79 11.42 -4.82
C LEU A 90 2.42 10.45 -5.95
N ALA A 91 3.38 10.08 -6.81
CA ALA A 91 3.17 9.08 -7.85
C ALA A 91 2.89 7.69 -7.26
N GLY A 92 3.60 7.31 -6.19
CA GLY A 92 3.35 6.08 -5.43
C GLY A 92 1.92 6.04 -4.86
N TYR A 93 1.50 7.13 -4.22
CA TYR A 93 0.12 7.29 -3.75
C TYR A 93 -0.91 7.18 -4.89
N ALA A 94 -0.70 7.94 -5.98
CA ALA A 94 -1.59 7.92 -7.13
C ALA A 94 -1.70 6.53 -7.76
N LEU A 95 -0.59 5.80 -7.84
CA LEU A 95 -0.55 4.41 -8.31
C LEU A 95 -1.37 3.51 -7.37
N PHE A 96 -1.10 3.54 -6.06
CA PHE A 96 -1.83 2.76 -5.06
C PHE A 96 -3.35 2.97 -5.18
N ARG A 97 -3.78 4.24 -5.25
CA ARG A 97 -5.19 4.61 -5.34
C ARG A 97 -5.80 4.20 -6.67
N SER A 98 -5.09 4.42 -7.78
CA SER A 98 -5.54 4.02 -9.13
C SER A 98 -5.76 2.51 -9.23
N VAL A 99 -4.81 1.70 -8.73
CA VAL A 99 -4.89 0.23 -8.74
C VAL A 99 -6.08 -0.25 -7.93
N ASN A 100 -6.28 0.27 -6.71
CA ASN A 100 -7.39 -0.13 -5.86
C ASN A 100 -8.76 0.31 -6.41
N ASN A 101 -8.87 1.53 -6.94
CA ASN A 101 -10.08 2.03 -7.56
C ASN A 101 -10.48 1.20 -8.79
N GLN A 102 -9.51 0.73 -9.57
CA GLN A 102 -9.76 -0.15 -10.71
C GLN A 102 -10.41 -1.47 -10.27
N LYS A 103 -9.89 -2.09 -9.20
CA LYS A 103 -10.47 -3.32 -8.62
C LYS A 103 -11.88 -3.07 -8.08
N ASP A 104 -12.11 -1.96 -7.39
CA ASP A 104 -13.43 -1.64 -6.85
C ASP A 104 -14.45 -1.38 -7.96
N LYS A 105 -14.08 -0.62 -9.00
CA LYS A 105 -14.91 -0.37 -10.19
C LYS A 105 -15.35 -1.67 -10.86
N VAL A 106 -14.43 -2.61 -11.07
CA VAL A 106 -14.75 -3.92 -11.69
C VAL A 106 -15.69 -4.74 -10.82
N ARG A 107 -15.48 -4.75 -9.50
CA ARG A 107 -16.36 -5.48 -8.58
C ARG A 107 -17.76 -4.89 -8.49
N ARG A 108 -17.88 -3.56 -8.44
CA ARG A 108 -19.20 -2.87 -8.41
C ARG A 108 -19.98 -3.00 -9.71
N SER A 109 -19.28 -3.06 -10.84
CA SER A 109 -19.90 -3.21 -12.16
C SER A 109 -20.16 -4.67 -12.55
N ASP A 110 -19.79 -5.63 -11.71
CA ASP A 110 -19.82 -7.06 -12.02
C ASP A 110 -19.08 -7.38 -13.33
N GLY A 111 -17.91 -6.76 -13.52
CA GLY A 111 -17.09 -6.90 -14.72
C GLY A 111 -17.53 -6.03 -15.91
N ARG A 112 -18.73 -5.44 -15.87
CA ARG A 112 -19.29 -4.61 -16.96
C ARG A 112 -18.75 -3.19 -16.93
N CYS A 113 -17.44 -3.03 -17.11
CA CYS A 113 -16.82 -1.73 -17.23
C CYS A 113 -15.64 -1.74 -18.21
N GLN A 114 -15.23 -0.54 -18.61
CA GLN A 114 -14.03 -0.33 -19.40
C GLN A 114 -12.85 0.09 -18.51
N ILE A 115 -11.69 -0.46 -18.84
CA ILE A 115 -10.37 -0.16 -18.28
C ILE A 115 -9.49 0.30 -19.43
N TRP A 116 -8.95 1.51 -19.34
CA TRP A 116 -8.05 2.09 -20.34
C TRP A 116 -8.59 1.98 -21.79
N GLY A 117 -9.88 2.27 -21.95
CA GLY A 117 -10.56 2.25 -23.27
C GLY A 117 -10.96 0.87 -23.79
N LYS A 118 -10.67 -0.22 -23.07
CA LYS A 118 -11.02 -1.59 -23.46
C LYS A 118 -11.96 -2.24 -22.42
N PRO A 119 -12.80 -3.21 -22.80
CA PRO A 119 -13.58 -4.00 -21.84
C PRO A 119 -12.68 -4.68 -20.80
N ALA A 120 -13.14 -4.75 -19.55
CA ALA A 120 -12.42 -5.42 -18.49
C ALA A 120 -12.26 -6.93 -18.79
N GLU A 121 -11.04 -7.42 -18.84
CA GLU A 121 -10.75 -8.86 -18.89
C GLU A 121 -10.61 -9.43 -17.49
N TYR A 122 -11.31 -10.51 -17.18
CA TYR A 122 -11.29 -11.15 -15.87
C TYR A 122 -11.59 -12.66 -15.97
N ILE A 123 -11.24 -13.40 -14.92
CA ILE A 123 -11.60 -14.82 -14.75
C ILE A 123 -12.71 -14.90 -13.69
N VAL A 124 -13.78 -15.63 -13.98
CA VAL A 124 -14.83 -15.93 -13.00
C VAL A 124 -14.40 -17.13 -12.16
N ALA A 125 -14.13 -16.89 -10.89
CA ALA A 125 -13.71 -17.92 -9.94
C ALA A 125 -14.87 -18.27 -9.00
N ALA A 126 -15.40 -19.48 -9.12
CA ALA A 126 -16.33 -20.03 -8.15
C ALA A 126 -15.57 -20.53 -6.91
N TYR A 127 -16.12 -20.30 -5.72
CA TYR A 127 -15.58 -20.82 -4.47
C TYR A 127 -16.72 -21.17 -3.50
N LYS A 128 -16.47 -22.14 -2.62
CA LYS A 128 -17.40 -22.51 -1.55
C LYS A 128 -16.97 -21.90 -0.23
N THR A 129 -17.93 -21.37 0.51
CA THR A 129 -17.74 -20.91 1.89
C THR A 129 -17.94 -22.07 2.87
N SER A 130 -17.56 -21.87 4.13
CA SER A 130 -17.66 -22.89 5.18
C SER A 130 -19.10 -23.33 5.47
N ASP A 131 -20.10 -22.51 5.12
CA ASP A 131 -21.53 -22.83 5.19
C ASP A 131 -22.02 -23.61 3.94
N GLY A 132 -21.13 -24.00 3.03
CA GLY A 132 -21.42 -24.79 1.84
C GLY A 132 -21.99 -23.99 0.66
N LYS A 133 -22.22 -22.68 0.81
CA LYS A 133 -22.75 -21.84 -0.27
C LYS A 133 -21.71 -21.59 -1.35
N GLU A 134 -22.17 -21.59 -2.60
CA GLU A 134 -21.35 -21.23 -3.75
C GLU A 134 -21.39 -19.72 -4.00
N HIS A 135 -20.21 -19.14 -4.12
CA HIS A 135 -20.00 -17.74 -4.42
C HIS A 135 -19.12 -17.59 -5.65
N LYS A 136 -19.30 -16.49 -6.38
CA LYS A 136 -18.47 -16.13 -7.53
C LYS A 136 -17.66 -14.87 -7.22
N SER A 137 -16.40 -14.88 -7.62
CA SER A 137 -15.48 -13.73 -7.53
C SER A 137 -14.85 -13.47 -8.89
N LEU A 138 -14.55 -12.22 -9.19
CA LEU A 138 -13.88 -11.82 -10.42
C LEU A 138 -12.39 -11.59 -10.15
N LEU A 139 -11.54 -12.31 -10.88
CA LEU A 139 -10.09 -12.12 -10.88
C LEU A 139 -9.70 -11.24 -12.07
N LEU A 140 -9.43 -9.97 -11.82
CA LEU A 140 -9.18 -8.97 -12.85
C LEU A 140 -7.82 -9.18 -13.52
N CYS A 141 -7.81 -9.40 -14.83
CA CYS A 141 -6.61 -9.70 -15.63
C CYS A 141 -6.19 -8.53 -16.56
N SER A 142 -6.73 -7.32 -16.37
CA SER A 142 -6.49 -6.16 -17.24
C SER A 142 -6.14 -4.90 -16.44
N GLY A 143 -5.58 -3.90 -17.14
CA GLY A 143 -5.00 -2.69 -16.55
C GLY A 143 -3.91 -3.02 -15.53
N TRP A 144 -3.91 -2.39 -14.35
CA TRP A 144 -2.88 -2.61 -13.34
C TRP A 144 -2.82 -4.07 -12.87
N TRP A 145 -3.96 -4.71 -12.67
CA TRP A 145 -4.03 -6.11 -12.23
C TRP A 145 -3.69 -7.11 -13.33
N GLY A 146 -3.63 -6.67 -14.60
CA GLY A 146 -3.03 -7.42 -15.70
C GLY A 146 -1.51 -7.23 -15.82
N PHE A 147 -0.98 -6.15 -15.27
CA PHE A 147 0.46 -5.86 -15.28
C PHE A 147 1.21 -6.67 -14.22
N SER A 148 0.74 -6.65 -12.97
CA SER A 148 1.20 -7.56 -11.92
C SER A 148 0.10 -7.79 -10.88
N ARG A 149 0.21 -8.87 -10.11
CA ARG A 149 -0.83 -9.28 -9.16
C ARG A 149 -0.97 -8.33 -7.96
N HIS A 150 0.05 -7.53 -7.67
CA HIS A 150 0.11 -6.63 -6.52
C HIS A 150 0.76 -5.27 -6.81
N VAL A 151 0.44 -4.64 -7.96
CA VAL A 151 0.92 -3.27 -8.28
C VAL A 151 0.60 -2.25 -7.19
N ASN A 152 -0.51 -2.43 -6.47
CA ASN A 152 -0.87 -1.57 -5.35
C ASN A 152 0.21 -1.57 -4.26
N TYR A 153 0.89 -2.70 -4.02
CA TYR A 153 1.99 -2.77 -3.05
C TYR A 153 3.21 -2.00 -3.53
N VAL A 154 3.47 -1.95 -4.85
CA VAL A 154 4.54 -1.10 -5.40
C VAL A 154 4.27 0.37 -5.11
N GLY A 155 3.02 0.83 -5.29
CA GLY A 155 2.63 2.20 -4.93
C GLY A 155 2.86 2.52 -3.45
N ASP A 156 2.51 1.59 -2.57
CA ASP A 156 2.68 1.72 -1.12
C ASP A 156 4.17 1.73 -0.71
N LEU A 157 5.00 0.91 -1.38
CA LEU A 157 6.46 0.91 -1.19
C LEU A 157 7.12 2.20 -1.66
N LEU A 158 6.69 2.76 -2.80
CA LEU A 158 7.19 4.04 -3.30
C LEU A 158 6.86 5.18 -2.33
N LEU A 159 5.65 5.20 -1.79
CA LEU A 159 5.24 6.19 -0.79
C LEU A 159 6.05 6.04 0.51
N SER A 160 6.23 4.79 0.97
CA SER A 160 7.00 4.47 2.18
C SER A 160 8.46 4.86 2.05
N PHE A 161 9.08 4.51 0.92
CA PHE A 161 10.45 4.88 0.59
C PHE A 161 10.61 6.40 0.52
N SER A 162 9.72 7.09 -0.18
CA SER A 162 9.78 8.55 -0.35
C SER A 162 9.66 9.28 0.99
N SER A 163 8.80 8.79 1.89
CA SER A 163 8.68 9.35 3.25
C SER A 163 10.00 9.29 4.02
N CYS A 164 10.75 8.19 3.91
CA CYS A 164 12.10 8.08 4.49
C CYS A 164 13.12 8.96 3.75
N ALA A 165 13.10 8.91 2.42
CA ALA A 165 14.09 9.58 1.57
C ALA A 165 14.03 11.11 1.68
N LEU A 166 12.85 11.70 1.95
CA LEU A 166 12.66 13.14 2.18
C LEU A 166 13.43 13.67 3.39
N VAL A 167 13.80 12.81 4.33
CA VAL A 167 14.63 13.19 5.49
C VAL A 167 16.06 13.52 5.07
N GLY A 168 16.56 12.95 3.97
CA GLY A 168 17.92 13.20 3.49
C GLY A 168 19.03 12.57 4.34
N SER A 169 18.70 11.58 5.16
CA SER A 169 19.64 10.93 6.08
C SER A 169 20.00 9.52 5.63
N THR A 170 21.27 9.14 5.84
CA THR A 170 21.74 7.76 5.67
C THR A 170 21.59 6.92 6.94
N LYS A 171 21.11 7.50 8.04
CA LYS A 171 20.94 6.80 9.32
C LYS A 171 19.85 5.73 9.18
N VAL A 172 20.20 4.50 9.54
CA VAL A 172 19.31 3.32 9.42
C VAL A 172 17.95 3.53 10.10
N VAL A 173 17.92 4.23 11.24
CA VAL A 173 16.67 4.50 11.98
C VAL A 173 15.60 5.14 11.10
N VAL A 174 15.97 6.07 10.21
CA VAL A 174 15.05 6.75 9.28
C VAL A 174 14.42 5.78 8.28
N TRP A 175 15.18 4.75 7.90
CA TRP A 175 14.80 3.75 6.89
C TRP A 175 14.04 2.55 7.47
N VAL A 176 13.95 2.42 8.79
CA VAL A 176 13.23 1.32 9.48
C VAL A 176 11.81 1.18 8.95
N TYR A 177 11.11 2.29 8.71
CA TYR A 177 9.75 2.27 8.16
C TYR A 177 9.69 1.64 6.75
N ALA A 178 10.54 2.05 5.82
CA ALA A 178 10.55 1.50 4.46
C ALA A 178 10.97 0.02 4.43
N ILE A 179 11.95 -0.35 5.26
CA ILE A 179 12.38 -1.74 5.44
C ILE A 179 11.21 -2.58 5.98
N TRP A 180 10.56 -2.10 7.04
CA TRP A 180 9.40 -2.77 7.62
C TRP A 180 8.26 -2.93 6.62
N MET A 181 7.90 -1.88 5.89
CA MET A 181 6.85 -1.93 4.86
C MET A 181 7.18 -2.94 3.76
N THR A 182 8.44 -3.04 3.36
CA THR A 182 8.90 -4.05 2.40
C THR A 182 8.66 -5.47 2.93
N LEU A 183 9.14 -5.77 4.14
CA LEU A 183 8.97 -7.09 4.75
C LEU A 183 7.49 -7.43 4.95
N LEU A 184 6.69 -6.47 5.43
CA LEU A 184 5.26 -6.61 5.66
C LEU A 184 4.52 -6.94 4.35
N LEU A 185 4.77 -6.20 3.28
CA LEU A 185 4.07 -6.37 2.00
C LEU A 185 4.51 -7.64 1.27
N VAL A 186 5.78 -8.03 1.35
CA VAL A 186 6.27 -9.33 0.87
C VAL A 186 5.57 -10.47 1.59
N HIS A 187 5.54 -10.44 2.93
CA HIS A 187 4.88 -11.47 3.72
C HIS A 187 3.36 -11.50 3.45
N ARG A 188 2.72 -10.33 3.35
CA ARG A 188 1.29 -10.20 3.02
C ARG A 188 0.98 -10.74 1.64
N CYS A 189 1.82 -10.48 0.64
CA CYS A 189 1.68 -11.05 -0.70
C CYS A 189 1.66 -12.58 -0.66
N LEU A 190 2.67 -13.20 -0.02
CA LEU A 190 2.76 -14.66 0.06
C LEU A 190 1.55 -15.28 0.78
N ARG A 191 1.06 -14.65 1.87
CA ARG A 191 -0.15 -15.08 2.57
C ARG A 191 -1.39 -14.97 1.68
N ASP A 192 -1.55 -13.84 0.99
CA ASP A 192 -2.71 -13.59 0.12
C ASP A 192 -2.73 -14.56 -1.08
N GLU A 193 -1.58 -14.81 -1.71
CA GLU A 193 -1.50 -15.76 -2.83
C GLU A 193 -1.77 -17.20 -2.40
N LYS A 194 -1.19 -17.64 -1.27
CA LYS A 194 -1.48 -18.98 -0.72
C LYS A 194 -2.98 -19.15 -0.48
N ARG A 195 -3.61 -18.11 0.07
CA ARG A 195 -5.06 -18.09 0.30
C ARG A 195 -5.86 -18.12 -1.00
N CYS A 196 -5.51 -17.29 -1.98
CA CYS A 196 -6.19 -17.25 -3.27
C CYS A 196 -6.05 -18.59 -4.02
N SER A 197 -4.89 -19.25 -3.91
CA SER A 197 -4.67 -20.59 -4.45
C SER A 197 -5.59 -21.63 -3.82
N MET A 198 -5.73 -21.63 -2.48
CA MET A 198 -6.63 -22.54 -1.79
C MET A 198 -8.11 -22.23 -2.09
N LYS A 199 -8.46 -20.94 -2.22
CA LYS A 199 -9.85 -20.49 -2.41
C LYS A 199 -10.36 -20.71 -3.83
N TYR A 200 -9.55 -20.40 -4.84
CA TYR A 200 -10.00 -20.37 -6.25
C TYR A 200 -9.42 -21.51 -7.11
N GLY A 201 -8.47 -22.30 -6.58
CA GLY A 201 -7.93 -23.49 -7.24
C GLY A 201 -7.47 -23.23 -8.68
N ALA A 202 -8.03 -23.97 -9.64
CA ALA A 202 -7.69 -23.88 -11.05
C ALA A 202 -7.84 -22.47 -11.64
N ALA A 203 -8.83 -21.69 -11.19
CA ALA A 203 -9.00 -20.31 -11.64
C ALA A 203 -7.84 -19.40 -11.19
N TRP A 204 -7.26 -19.66 -10.00
CA TRP A 204 -6.05 -18.97 -9.55
C TRP A 204 -4.83 -19.38 -10.37
N THR A 205 -4.70 -20.66 -10.68
CA THR A 205 -3.60 -21.15 -11.54
C THR A 205 -3.62 -20.48 -12.91
N GLU A 206 -4.78 -20.37 -13.54
CA GLU A 206 -4.94 -19.66 -14.81
C GLU A 206 -4.65 -18.15 -14.66
N TYR A 207 -5.08 -17.54 -13.55
CA TYR A 207 -4.76 -16.15 -13.25
C TYR A 207 -3.25 -15.91 -13.17
N CYS A 208 -2.54 -16.74 -12.41
CA CYS A 208 -1.08 -16.69 -12.29
C CYS A 208 -0.37 -16.96 -13.63
N ARG A 209 -0.96 -17.76 -14.52
CA ARG A 209 -0.42 -17.98 -15.88
C ARG A 209 -0.53 -16.71 -16.74
N ARG A 210 -1.63 -15.97 -16.64
CA ARG A 210 -1.85 -14.73 -17.40
C ARG A 210 -1.05 -13.56 -16.84
N VAL A 211 -0.95 -13.47 -15.52
CA VAL A 211 -0.27 -12.39 -14.80
C VAL A 211 0.82 -13.02 -13.93
N PRO A 212 2.00 -13.35 -14.48
CA PRO A 212 3.02 -14.15 -13.78
C PRO A 212 3.74 -13.40 -12.66
N TRP A 213 3.78 -12.08 -12.74
CA TRP A 213 4.54 -11.22 -11.82
C TRP A 213 3.71 -10.80 -10.61
N ARG A 214 4.35 -10.78 -9.43
CA ARG A 214 3.78 -10.32 -8.17
C ARG A 214 3.79 -8.80 -8.11
N PHE A 215 4.96 -8.19 -8.16
CA PHE A 215 5.17 -6.76 -7.90
C PHE A 215 5.61 -6.07 -9.18
N VAL A 216 6.79 -6.44 -9.69
CA VAL A 216 7.45 -5.75 -10.81
C VAL A 216 7.71 -6.75 -11.94
N PRO A 217 7.15 -6.52 -13.13
CA PRO A 217 7.39 -7.38 -14.28
C PRO A 217 8.87 -7.52 -14.63
N GLY A 218 9.30 -8.76 -14.89
CA GLY A 218 10.69 -9.10 -15.19
C GLY A 218 11.56 -9.35 -13.95
N ILE A 219 11.08 -9.03 -12.74
CA ILE A 219 11.84 -9.21 -11.50
C ILE A 219 11.14 -10.25 -10.62
N TRP A 220 9.91 -9.95 -10.18
CA TRP A 220 9.18 -10.79 -9.24
C TRP A 220 7.68 -10.55 -9.29
#